data_AF-A0A2A4UPC1-F1
#
_entry.id   AF-A0A2A4UPC1-F1
#
_cell.length_a   1.000
_cell.length_b   1.000
_cell.length_c   1.000
_cell.angle_alpha   90.00
_cell.angle_beta   90.00
_cell.angle_gamma   90.00
#
_symmetry.space_group_name_H-M   'P 1'
#
loop_
_entity.id
_entity.type
_entity.pdbx_description
1 polymer ?
#
loop_
_entity_poly.entity_id
_entity_poly.type
_entity_poly.pdbx_seq_one_letter_code
_entity_poly.pdbx_strand_id
1 'polypeptide(L)'
;MKPFPRLFSLHTLATLLTLTLLSSACVSTKDAPGSHSPESEIQHASNLSDLFERARRSESPQREQYLLSAVNKLRMDGELKEAQKLLSSLFFGALPLPLKASYIIEYSELALLNNHPELALNALTSNQFSLYDYFDQLSPDTQIQLSEIKAYAYEAAGNFLASARERIYFNSLLQPSAQQQNETILWQNLNQLSIQTLYTLALNAPTNEFRGWLELAHLNKNHQHNIDQQYQALNQWLTRWHNHASAKNLPKNLELLSKYTDLRPKKIALFLPLKGKLSRPALAIQDGILAAHYNVLQTSTDIPQITLYDTSQTVDMHHLYQQAVAEGAELIIGPLEKQHVNSILKLPKTEIPI
;
A
#
# COMPACT_ATOMS: atom_id res chain seq x y z
N MET A 1 39.58 50.57 -24.04
CA MET A 1 40.75 49.98 -24.72
C MET A 1 41.65 49.32 -23.68
N LYS A 2 42.40 48.25 -24.01
CA LYS A 2 43.57 47.81 -23.22
C LYS A 2 44.79 48.66 -23.64
N PRO A 3 45.85 48.77 -22.81
CA PRO A 3 46.96 47.80 -22.94
C PRO A 3 47.66 47.38 -21.63
N PHE A 4 47.90 46.07 -21.48
CA PHE A 4 49.17 45.49 -21.00
C PHE A 4 50.14 45.42 -22.21
N PRO A 5 51.46 45.04 -22.13
CA PRO A 5 52.16 44.29 -21.07
C PRO A 5 53.64 44.72 -20.82
N ARG A 6 54.44 43.82 -20.20
CA ARG A 6 55.90 43.54 -20.32
C ARG A 6 56.68 43.57 -18.99
N LEU A 7 57.73 42.77 -18.75
CA LEU A 7 58.10 41.38 -19.13
C LEU A 7 59.38 40.96 -18.34
N PHE A 8 59.86 39.72 -18.53
CA PHE A 8 61.13 39.12 -18.03
C PHE A 8 61.22 38.64 -16.55
N SER A 9 62.07 37.66 -16.16
CA SER A 9 62.33 36.28 -16.66
C SER A 9 63.65 35.67 -16.13
N LEU A 10 63.61 34.58 -15.32
CA LEU A 10 64.60 33.47 -15.16
C LEU A 10 66.06 33.87 -14.74
N HIS A 11 67.00 33.08 -14.20
CA HIS A 11 67.24 31.71 -13.63
C HIS A 11 68.64 31.80 -12.91
N THR A 12 69.20 30.99 -12.00
CA THR A 12 68.93 29.78 -11.14
C THR A 12 70.00 29.82 -9.99
N LEU A 13 70.58 28.82 -9.29
CA LEU A 13 70.62 27.33 -9.26
C LEU A 13 71.24 26.83 -7.91
N ALA A 14 70.82 25.67 -7.38
CA ALA A 14 71.51 24.82 -6.37
C ALA A 14 71.74 25.42 -4.93
N THR A 15 71.97 24.65 -3.84
CA THR A 15 72.10 23.19 -3.60
C THR A 15 71.52 22.77 -2.22
N LEU A 16 71.49 21.46 -1.91
CA LEU A 16 70.88 20.85 -0.70
C LEU A 16 71.62 21.13 0.62
N LEU A 17 70.87 21.09 1.74
CA LEU A 17 71.20 20.23 2.88
C LEU A 17 69.93 19.81 3.65
N THR A 18 69.94 18.63 4.27
CA THR A 18 68.85 18.06 5.07
C THR A 18 69.21 17.97 6.56
N LEU A 19 68.26 18.22 7.47
CA LEU A 19 68.25 17.53 8.77
C LEU A 19 66.84 17.45 9.37
N THR A 20 66.46 16.28 9.86
CA THR A 20 65.23 16.03 10.62
C THR A 20 65.48 16.16 12.12
N LEU A 21 64.51 16.68 12.86
CA LEU A 21 64.50 16.65 14.32
C LEU A 21 63.09 16.31 14.81
N LEU A 22 62.95 15.18 15.50
CA LEU A 22 61.71 14.80 16.16
C LEU A 22 61.59 15.54 17.50
N SER A 23 60.37 15.92 17.86
CA SER A 23 60.00 16.24 19.24
C SER A 23 58.74 15.46 19.63
N SER A 24 58.93 14.31 20.29
CA SER A 24 57.84 13.63 20.98
C SER A 24 57.51 14.38 22.27
N ALA A 25 56.30 14.94 22.35
CA ALA A 25 55.73 15.48 23.58
C ALA A 25 54.47 14.69 23.94
N CYS A 26 54.63 13.63 24.75
CA CYS A 26 53.51 12.87 25.28
C CYS A 26 52.75 13.70 26.32
N VAL A 27 51.71 14.41 25.90
CA VAL A 27 50.72 14.98 26.82
C VAL A 27 49.67 13.92 27.09
N SER A 28 49.68 13.35 28.29
CA SER A 28 48.58 12.49 28.76
C SER A 28 47.36 13.37 29.04
N THR A 29 46.45 13.45 28.07
CA THR A 29 45.11 13.99 28.29
C THR A 29 44.29 12.95 29.05
N LYS A 30 43.75 13.32 30.21
CA LYS A 30 42.71 12.54 30.91
C LYS A 30 41.59 12.18 29.95
N ASP A 31 41.02 10.99 30.12
CA ASP A 31 39.79 10.60 29.46
C ASP A 31 38.70 11.65 29.71
N ALA A 32 38.21 12.25 28.63
CA ALA A 32 36.91 12.90 28.65
C ALA A 32 35.85 11.80 28.77
N PRO A 33 34.77 11.99 29.56
CA PRO A 33 33.65 11.05 29.53
C PRO A 33 33.13 10.95 28.09
N GLY A 34 33.07 9.72 27.58
CA GLY A 34 32.81 9.46 26.17
C GLY A 34 31.50 10.10 25.70
N SER A 35 31.50 10.70 24.51
CA SER A 35 30.28 11.19 23.87
C SER A 35 29.46 10.03 23.34
N HIS A 36 28.87 9.25 24.24
CA HIS A 36 27.82 8.31 23.92
C HIS A 36 26.63 9.11 23.37
N SER A 37 26.33 8.95 22.08
CA SER A 37 25.16 9.59 21.48
C SER A 37 23.91 9.09 22.19
N PRO A 38 23.02 9.95 22.73
CA PRO A 38 21.87 9.51 23.53
C PRO A 38 20.96 8.48 22.83
N GLU A 39 20.87 8.60 21.50
CA GLU A 39 20.17 7.68 20.61
C GLU A 39 20.67 6.23 20.71
N SER A 40 21.99 6.02 20.89
CA SER A 40 22.58 4.69 21.07
C SER A 40 22.29 4.12 22.46
N GLU A 41 22.25 4.97 23.50
CA GLU A 41 21.92 4.53 24.86
C GLU A 41 20.46 4.08 25.00
N ILE A 42 19.53 4.75 24.32
CA ILE A 42 18.09 4.44 24.32
C ILE A 42 17.83 3.10 23.63
N GLN A 43 18.53 2.79 22.53
CA GLN A 43 18.43 1.50 21.84
C GLN A 43 18.81 0.29 22.74
N HIS A 44 19.55 0.53 23.82
CA HIS A 44 19.92 -0.50 24.81
C HIS A 44 18.99 -0.55 26.04
N ALA A 45 18.05 0.40 26.18
CA ALA A 45 17.14 0.49 27.33
C ALA A 45 15.94 -0.46 27.18
N SER A 46 16.19 -1.76 27.34
CA SER A 46 15.27 -2.86 26.98
C SER A 46 13.99 -2.99 27.82
N ASN A 47 13.84 -2.23 28.91
CA ASN A 47 12.69 -2.34 29.81
C ASN A 47 12.31 -1.00 30.47
N LEU A 48 11.05 -0.92 30.87
CA LEU A 48 10.42 0.29 31.42
C LEU A 48 11.11 0.81 32.71
N SER A 49 11.62 -0.09 33.56
CA SER A 49 12.36 0.29 34.78
C SER A 49 13.68 0.98 34.51
N ASP A 50 14.43 0.56 33.49
CA ASP A 50 15.68 1.22 33.08
C ASP A 50 15.39 2.62 32.51
N LEU A 51 14.35 2.77 31.69
CA LEU A 51 13.91 4.09 31.18
C LEU A 51 13.58 5.07 32.33
N PHE A 52 12.86 4.64 33.36
CA PHE A 52 12.56 5.50 34.52
C PHE A 52 13.79 5.83 35.38
N GLU A 53 14.70 4.87 35.63
CA GLU A 53 15.92 5.17 36.40
C GLU A 53 16.90 6.05 35.62
N ARG A 54 16.99 5.93 34.28
CA ARG A 54 17.74 6.86 33.44
C ARG A 54 17.12 8.25 33.42
N ALA A 55 15.79 8.35 33.25
CA ALA A 55 15.08 9.64 33.33
C ALA A 55 15.33 10.34 34.67
N ARG A 56 15.29 9.60 35.79
CA ARG A 56 15.55 10.12 37.14
C ARG A 56 16.97 10.64 37.36
N ARG A 57 17.94 10.13 36.60
CA ARG A 57 19.37 10.50 36.65
C ARG A 57 19.77 11.51 35.58
N SER A 58 18.83 11.91 34.73
CA SER A 58 19.06 12.82 33.59
C SER A 58 18.50 14.21 33.86
N GLU A 59 19.17 15.22 33.30
CA GLU A 59 18.63 16.58 33.20
C GLU A 59 17.73 16.73 31.96
N SER A 60 17.03 17.86 31.86
CA SER A 60 16.24 18.22 30.68
C SER A 60 17.16 18.67 29.53
N PRO A 61 16.94 18.24 28.27
CA PRO A 61 15.79 17.48 27.74
C PRO A 61 15.95 15.94 27.72
N GLN A 62 17.10 15.39 28.13
CA GLN A 62 17.35 13.93 28.07
C GLN A 62 16.37 13.16 28.96
N ARG A 63 15.98 13.73 30.11
CA ARG A 63 14.90 13.20 30.96
C ARG A 63 13.60 13.05 30.18
N GLU A 64 13.13 14.10 29.52
CA GLU A 64 11.91 14.08 28.73
C GLU A 64 11.99 13.08 27.56
N GLN A 65 13.17 12.90 26.96
CA GLN A 65 13.41 11.87 25.95
C GLN A 65 13.21 10.46 26.51
N TYR A 66 13.83 10.14 27.66
CA TYR A 66 13.63 8.85 28.34
C TYR A 66 12.18 8.63 28.79
N LEU A 67 11.48 9.68 29.24
CA LEU A 67 10.06 9.59 29.60
C LEU A 67 9.14 9.40 28.39
N LEU A 68 9.43 9.99 27.24
CA LEU A 68 8.70 9.73 25.99
C LEU A 68 8.93 8.29 25.48
N SER A 69 10.15 7.75 25.59
CA SER A 69 10.39 6.32 25.36
C SER A 69 9.62 5.43 26.33
N ALA A 70 9.41 5.86 27.58
CA ALA A 70 8.58 5.14 28.55
C ALA A 70 7.07 5.21 28.22
N VAL A 71 6.56 6.33 27.69
CA VAL A 71 5.19 6.43 27.13
C VAL A 71 5.00 5.45 25.98
N ASN A 72 5.93 5.46 25.02
CA ASN A 72 5.94 4.55 23.87
C ASN A 72 5.91 3.08 24.32
N LYS A 73 6.78 2.72 25.28
CA LYS A 73 6.83 1.36 25.83
C LYS A 73 5.52 0.95 26.52
N LEU A 74 4.97 1.81 27.39
CA LEU A 74 3.67 1.57 28.05
C LEU A 74 2.54 1.38 27.03
N ARG A 75 2.51 2.20 25.97
CA ARG A 75 1.53 2.10 24.88
C ARG A 75 1.67 0.78 24.11
N MET A 76 2.88 0.37 23.76
CA MET A 76 3.14 -0.91 23.08
C MET A 76 2.79 -2.13 23.94
N ASP A 77 2.91 -2.01 25.27
CA ASP A 77 2.50 -3.05 26.22
C ASP A 77 0.99 -3.04 26.54
N GLY A 78 0.23 -2.07 25.99
CA GLY A 78 -1.22 -1.95 26.16
C GLY A 78 -1.68 -1.19 27.42
N GLU A 79 -0.74 -0.64 28.21
CA GLU A 79 -0.99 0.11 29.44
C GLU A 79 -1.36 1.57 29.13
N LEU A 80 -2.45 1.75 28.37
CA LEU A 80 -2.82 3.02 27.72
C LEU A 80 -3.09 4.16 28.71
N LYS A 81 -3.62 3.87 29.90
CA LYS A 81 -3.95 4.89 30.92
C LYS A 81 -2.67 5.42 31.57
N GLU A 82 -1.74 4.53 31.84
CA GLU A 82 -0.42 4.79 32.41
C GLU A 82 0.44 5.58 31.41
N ALA A 83 0.42 5.19 30.13
CA ALA A 83 1.02 5.94 29.03
C ALA A 83 0.44 7.36 28.92
N GLN A 84 -0.90 7.49 28.88
CA GLN A 84 -1.58 8.78 28.79
C GLN A 84 -1.32 9.69 30.01
N LYS A 85 -1.29 9.11 31.22
CA LYS A 85 -0.96 9.79 32.46
C LYS A 85 0.47 10.31 32.43
N LEU A 86 1.43 9.47 32.03
CA LEU A 86 2.84 9.85 31.92
C LEU A 86 3.03 10.96 30.87
N LEU A 87 2.45 10.81 29.68
CA LEU A 87 2.50 11.81 28.62
C LEU A 87 1.93 13.16 29.09
N SER A 88 0.78 13.15 29.77
CA SER A 88 0.14 14.36 30.31
C SER A 88 0.94 15.09 31.40
N SER A 89 1.98 14.44 31.96
CA SER A 89 2.89 15.08 32.93
C SER A 89 4.03 15.87 32.28
N LEU A 90 4.24 15.72 30.97
CA LEU A 90 5.31 16.40 30.23
C LEU A 90 4.86 17.79 29.75
N PHE A 91 5.64 18.82 30.05
CA PHE A 91 5.32 20.19 29.64
C PHE A 91 5.74 20.46 28.19
N PHE A 92 4.85 20.16 27.24
CA PHE A 92 5.03 20.32 25.79
C PHE A 92 5.69 21.65 25.37
N GLY A 93 5.35 22.76 26.04
CA GLY A 93 5.87 24.09 25.72
C GLY A 93 7.40 24.20 25.77
N ALA A 94 8.06 23.49 26.68
CA ALA A 94 9.51 23.50 26.87
C ALA A 94 10.25 22.39 26.10
N LEU A 95 9.54 21.48 25.41
CA LEU A 95 10.18 20.42 24.65
C LEU A 95 10.96 20.99 23.44
N PRO A 96 12.19 20.51 23.16
CA PRO A 96 12.88 20.81 21.90
C PRO A 96 12.14 20.16 20.72
N LEU A 97 12.37 20.68 19.51
CA LEU A 97 11.64 20.34 18.29
C LEU A 97 11.44 18.82 18.05
N PRO A 98 12.46 17.93 18.16
CA PRO A 98 12.25 16.50 17.97
C PRO A 98 11.29 15.89 19.01
N LEU A 99 11.42 16.29 20.28
CA LEU A 99 10.56 15.78 21.36
C LEU A 99 9.13 16.31 21.28
N LYS A 100 8.90 17.49 20.67
CA LYS A 100 7.54 17.94 20.31
C LYS A 100 6.88 17.00 19.30
N ALA A 101 7.61 16.58 18.26
CA ALA A 101 7.09 15.61 17.31
C ALA A 101 6.82 14.25 17.97
N SER A 102 7.75 13.73 18.78
CA SER A 102 7.54 12.50 19.56
C SER A 102 6.32 12.58 20.50
N TYR A 103 6.11 13.72 21.16
CA TYR A 103 4.93 13.94 22.00
C TYR A 103 3.63 13.89 21.18
N ILE A 104 3.61 14.51 19.99
CA ILE A 104 2.42 14.53 19.10
C ILE A 104 2.13 13.14 18.54
N ILE A 105 3.16 12.37 18.18
CA ILE A 105 3.05 10.97 17.76
C ILE A 105 2.39 10.15 18.87
N GLU A 106 2.95 10.16 20.08
CA GLU A 106 2.42 9.37 21.21
C GLU A 106 1.00 9.83 21.62
N TYR A 107 0.73 11.14 21.62
CA TYR A 107 -0.61 11.68 21.88
C TYR A 107 -1.63 11.17 20.86
N SER A 108 -1.26 11.18 19.58
CA SER A 108 -2.15 10.79 18.49
C SER A 108 -2.39 9.29 18.46
N GLU A 109 -1.35 8.48 18.65
CA GLU A 109 -1.49 7.02 18.72
C GLU A 109 -2.29 6.58 19.96
N LEU A 110 -2.11 7.22 21.13
CA LEU A 110 -2.96 6.97 22.31
C LEU A 110 -4.42 7.37 22.07
N ALA A 111 -4.67 8.52 21.42
CA ALA A 111 -6.03 8.92 21.07
C ALA A 111 -6.70 7.90 20.13
N LEU A 112 -5.98 7.44 19.10
CA LEU A 112 -6.47 6.44 18.16
C LEU A 112 -6.75 5.08 18.81
N LEU A 113 -5.86 4.59 19.67
CA LEU A 113 -6.05 3.33 20.41
C LEU A 113 -7.24 3.39 21.39
N ASN A 114 -7.62 4.58 21.86
CA ASN A 114 -8.84 4.80 22.65
C ASN A 114 -10.09 5.11 21.80
N ASN A 115 -10.03 4.96 20.47
CA ASN A 115 -11.11 5.26 19.51
C ASN A 115 -11.53 6.74 19.46
N HIS A 116 -10.57 7.66 19.65
CA HIS A 116 -10.76 9.12 19.56
C HIS A 116 -9.96 9.74 18.38
N PRO A 117 -10.26 9.37 17.12
CA PRO A 117 -9.54 9.91 15.95
C PRO A 117 -9.68 11.43 15.81
N GLU A 118 -10.75 12.03 16.33
CA GLU A 118 -10.95 13.48 16.37
C GLU A 118 -9.90 14.22 17.22
N LEU A 119 -9.41 13.59 18.30
CA LEU A 119 -8.34 14.16 19.14
C LEU A 119 -6.97 14.04 18.44
N ALA A 120 -6.71 12.92 17.77
CA ALA A 120 -5.51 12.77 16.93
C ALA A 120 -5.50 13.77 15.77
N LEU A 121 -6.62 13.96 15.07
CA LEU A 121 -6.73 14.97 14.03
C LEU A 121 -6.54 16.39 14.58
N ASN A 122 -7.09 16.72 15.76
CA ASN A 122 -6.86 18.02 16.39
C ASN A 122 -5.36 18.28 16.64
N ALA A 123 -4.63 17.28 17.13
CA ALA A 123 -3.18 17.34 17.33
C ALA A 123 -2.37 17.50 16.03
N LEU A 124 -2.82 16.85 14.93
CA LEU A 124 -2.08 16.73 13.67
C LEU A 124 -2.48 17.77 12.61
N THR A 125 -3.62 18.45 12.75
CA THR A 125 -4.15 19.38 11.74
C THR A 125 -4.57 20.74 12.30
N SER A 126 -4.56 20.95 13.61
CA SER A 126 -4.95 22.22 14.24
C SER A 126 -3.77 22.93 14.90
N ASN A 127 -3.99 24.16 15.34
CA ASN A 127 -3.00 24.94 16.08
C ASN A 127 -2.85 24.50 17.56
N GLN A 128 -3.40 23.35 17.97
CA GLN A 128 -3.24 22.80 19.33
C GLN A 128 -1.77 22.63 19.73
N PHE A 129 -0.93 22.19 18.79
CA PHE A 129 0.52 21.99 18.98
C PHE A 129 1.38 22.77 17.96
N SER A 130 0.75 23.62 17.13
CA SER A 130 1.37 24.42 16.08
C SER A 130 2.26 23.63 15.10
N LEU A 131 1.96 22.34 14.86
CA LEU A 131 2.79 21.42 14.08
C LEU A 131 3.13 21.96 12.68
N TYR A 132 2.19 22.65 12.04
CA TYR A 132 2.37 23.24 10.71
C TYR A 132 3.55 24.24 10.65
N ASP A 133 3.81 24.99 11.72
CA ASP A 133 4.83 26.05 11.76
C ASP A 133 6.27 25.48 11.73
N TYR A 134 6.43 24.18 11.97
CA TYR A 134 7.73 23.51 12.04
C TYR A 134 7.81 22.13 11.38
N PHE A 135 6.76 21.66 10.70
CA PHE A 135 6.72 20.33 10.06
C PHE A 135 7.91 20.11 9.11
N ASP A 136 8.18 21.08 8.23
CA ASP A 136 9.28 21.03 7.25
C ASP A 136 10.69 21.03 7.89
N GLN A 137 10.78 21.29 9.20
CA GLN A 137 12.03 21.28 9.98
C GLN A 137 12.30 19.93 10.66
N LEU A 138 11.35 18.99 10.61
CA LEU A 138 11.47 17.64 11.16
C LEU A 138 12.24 16.71 10.20
N SER A 139 12.78 15.58 10.70
CA SER A 139 13.42 14.60 9.82
C SER A 139 12.39 13.97 8.85
N PRO A 140 12.81 13.53 7.64
CA PRO A 140 11.90 12.90 6.68
C PRO A 140 11.10 11.73 7.26
N ASP A 141 11.74 10.87 8.06
CA ASP A 141 11.07 9.74 8.72
C ASP A 141 9.98 10.20 9.71
N THR A 142 10.24 11.30 10.43
CA THR A 142 9.25 11.92 11.33
C THR A 142 8.08 12.53 10.55
N GLN A 143 8.35 13.18 9.42
CA GLN A 143 7.33 13.72 8.52
C GLN A 143 6.45 12.61 7.94
N ILE A 144 7.04 11.49 7.53
CA ILE A 144 6.33 10.29 7.08
C ILE A 144 5.45 9.73 8.19
N GLN A 145 6.00 9.45 9.38
CA GLN A 145 5.25 8.86 10.49
C GLN A 145 4.05 9.74 10.91
N LEU A 146 4.23 11.06 11.01
CA LEU A 146 3.14 12.00 11.28
C LEU A 146 2.06 11.98 10.18
N SER A 147 2.47 11.86 8.92
CA SER A 147 1.56 11.79 7.77
C SER A 147 0.78 10.47 7.72
N GLU A 148 1.42 9.35 8.09
CA GLU A 148 0.79 8.03 8.22
C GLU A 148 -0.26 8.01 9.33
N ILE A 149 0.07 8.51 10.52
CA ILE A 149 -0.87 8.61 11.65
C ILE A 149 -2.04 9.55 11.29
N LYS A 150 -1.77 10.67 10.61
CA LYS A 150 -2.80 11.63 10.13
C LYS A 150 -3.71 11.01 9.07
N ALA A 151 -3.17 10.24 8.13
CA ALA A 151 -3.94 9.50 7.14
C ALA A 151 -4.84 8.43 7.78
N TYR A 152 -4.33 7.70 8.76
CA TYR A 152 -5.10 6.72 9.52
C TYR A 152 -6.16 7.38 10.42
N ALA A 153 -5.86 8.53 11.04
CA ALA A 153 -6.82 9.28 11.83
C ALA A 153 -7.99 9.82 10.98
N TYR A 154 -7.73 10.30 9.76
CA TYR A 154 -8.79 10.64 8.80
C TYR A 154 -9.64 9.41 8.41
N GLU A 155 -9.01 8.25 8.24
CA GLU A 155 -9.66 6.99 7.86
C GLU A 155 -10.59 6.48 8.98
N ALA A 156 -10.09 6.44 10.22
CA ALA A 156 -10.85 6.10 11.42
C ALA A 156 -11.99 7.09 11.71
N ALA A 157 -11.84 8.37 11.35
CA ALA A 157 -12.91 9.37 11.39
C ALA A 157 -13.89 9.29 10.20
N GLY A 158 -13.76 8.30 9.30
CA GLY A 158 -14.61 8.14 8.11
C GLY A 158 -14.36 9.17 6.99
N ASN A 159 -13.34 10.02 7.12
CA ASN A 159 -12.95 11.02 6.14
C ASN A 159 -11.98 10.42 5.10
N PHE A 160 -12.47 9.41 4.37
CA PHE A 160 -11.70 8.65 3.39
C PHE A 160 -11.07 9.53 2.29
N LEU A 161 -11.70 10.66 1.94
CA LEU A 161 -11.17 11.62 0.98
C LEU A 161 -9.92 12.35 1.50
N ALA A 162 -9.92 12.77 2.77
CA ALA A 162 -8.75 13.42 3.37
C ALA A 162 -7.62 12.40 3.59
N SER A 163 -7.95 11.18 4.05
CA SER A 163 -6.99 10.09 4.14
C SER A 163 -6.34 9.80 2.78
N ALA A 164 -7.13 9.62 1.71
CA ALA A 164 -6.61 9.39 0.36
C ALA A 164 -5.66 10.51 -0.12
N ARG A 165 -5.98 11.79 0.16
CA ARG A 165 -5.10 12.92 -0.19
C ARG A 165 -3.78 12.89 0.59
N GLU A 166 -3.85 12.59 1.88
CA GLU A 166 -2.68 12.46 2.74
C GLU A 166 -1.78 11.31 2.27
N ARG A 167 -2.36 10.14 2.00
CA ARG A 167 -1.66 8.96 1.46
C ARG A 167 -0.94 9.26 0.15
N ILE A 168 -1.56 10.03 -0.76
CA ILE A 168 -0.91 10.46 -2.01
C ILE A 168 0.26 11.42 -1.74
N TYR A 169 0.14 12.33 -0.76
CA TYR A 169 1.17 13.32 -0.45
C TYR A 169 2.49 12.68 0.02
N PHE A 170 2.45 11.70 0.93
CA PHE A 170 3.69 11.06 1.43
C PHE A 170 4.13 9.81 0.63
N ASN A 171 3.34 9.30 -0.32
CA ASN A 171 3.66 8.04 -1.02
C ASN A 171 5.06 8.04 -1.67
N SER A 172 5.46 9.13 -2.30
CA SER A 172 6.77 9.25 -2.97
C SER A 172 7.97 9.29 -2.01
N LEU A 173 7.73 9.45 -0.70
CA LEU A 173 8.75 9.43 0.34
C LEU A 173 8.98 8.01 0.91
N LEU A 174 8.02 7.10 0.71
CA LEU A 174 8.07 5.73 1.20
C LEU A 174 9.03 4.85 0.39
N GLN A 175 9.54 3.78 1.03
CA GLN A 175 10.23 2.70 0.34
C GLN A 175 9.25 1.87 -0.52
N PRO A 176 9.68 1.22 -1.63
CA PRO A 176 8.76 0.60 -2.60
C PRO A 176 7.77 -0.45 -2.04
N SER A 177 8.14 -1.19 -1.00
CA SER A 177 7.22 -2.12 -0.31
C SER A 177 6.13 -1.40 0.49
N ALA A 178 6.48 -0.30 1.15
CA ALA A 178 5.54 0.55 1.88
C ALA A 178 4.65 1.36 0.91
N GLN A 179 5.17 1.77 -0.25
CA GLN A 179 4.37 2.36 -1.33
C GLN A 179 3.21 1.43 -1.72
N GLN A 180 3.49 0.16 -2.02
CA GLN A 180 2.44 -0.81 -2.39
C GLN A 180 1.38 -1.01 -1.29
N GLN A 181 1.78 -0.97 -0.02
CA GLN A 181 0.85 -1.06 1.12
C GLN A 181 -0.01 0.20 1.24
N ASN A 182 0.60 1.39 1.18
CA ASN A 182 -0.11 2.67 1.24
C ASN A 182 -1.06 2.87 0.05
N GLU A 183 -0.63 2.49 -1.17
CA GLU A 183 -1.44 2.46 -2.40
C GLU A 183 -2.64 1.52 -2.28
N THR A 184 -2.51 0.40 -1.56
CA THR A 184 -3.61 -0.53 -1.29
C THR A 184 -4.68 0.10 -0.38
N ILE A 185 -4.29 0.85 0.66
CA ILE A 185 -5.24 1.50 1.57
C ILE A 185 -5.83 2.77 0.92
N LEU A 186 -5.02 3.53 0.18
CA LEU A 186 -5.47 4.61 -0.71
C LEU A 186 -6.58 4.13 -1.65
N TRP A 187 -6.40 2.98 -2.29
CA TRP A 187 -7.40 2.36 -3.15
C TRP A 187 -8.70 2.03 -2.40
N GLN A 188 -8.59 1.44 -1.20
CA GLN A 188 -9.75 1.12 -0.35
C GLN A 188 -10.53 2.40 0.01
N ASN A 189 -9.83 3.45 0.46
CA ASN A 189 -10.43 4.72 0.85
C ASN A 189 -11.14 5.44 -0.30
N LEU A 190 -10.55 5.44 -1.51
CA LEU A 190 -11.21 6.00 -2.70
C LEU A 190 -12.46 5.19 -3.10
N ASN A 191 -12.46 3.88 -2.90
CA ASN A 191 -13.63 3.05 -3.19
C ASN A 191 -14.79 3.22 -2.19
N GLN A 192 -14.59 3.87 -1.04
CA GLN A 192 -15.69 4.29 -0.16
C GLN A 192 -16.49 5.48 -0.74
N LEU A 193 -15.87 6.31 -1.58
CA LEU A 193 -16.49 7.51 -2.14
C LEU A 193 -17.59 7.16 -3.16
N SER A 194 -18.62 8.00 -3.29
CA SER A 194 -19.67 7.80 -4.29
C SER A 194 -19.12 7.98 -5.71
N ILE A 195 -19.74 7.32 -6.69
CA ILE A 195 -19.34 7.44 -8.11
C ILE A 195 -19.39 8.91 -8.59
N GLN A 196 -20.44 9.64 -8.24
CA GLN A 196 -20.58 11.07 -8.58
C GLN A 196 -19.50 11.91 -7.89
N THR A 197 -19.16 11.60 -6.63
CA THR A 197 -18.08 12.27 -5.90
C THR A 197 -16.74 12.07 -6.59
N LEU A 198 -16.42 10.83 -7.00
CA LEU A 198 -15.19 10.50 -7.72
C LEU A 198 -15.10 11.23 -9.06
N TYR A 199 -16.18 11.27 -9.84
CA TYR A 199 -16.25 12.01 -11.10
C TYR A 199 -16.02 13.52 -10.91
N THR A 200 -16.78 14.16 -10.02
CA THR A 200 -16.70 15.61 -9.78
C THR A 200 -15.34 16.03 -9.19
N LEU A 201 -14.72 15.17 -8.37
CA LEU A 201 -13.34 15.38 -7.90
C LEU A 201 -12.31 15.20 -9.02
N ALA A 202 -12.45 14.17 -9.88
CA ALA A 202 -11.52 13.90 -10.97
C ALA A 202 -11.40 15.10 -11.92
N LEU A 203 -12.53 15.72 -12.29
CA LEU A 203 -12.56 16.93 -13.13
C LEU A 203 -11.67 18.05 -12.55
N ASN A 204 -11.77 18.27 -11.24
CA ASN A 204 -11.14 19.39 -10.52
C ASN A 204 -9.88 18.98 -9.73
N ALA A 205 -9.29 17.82 -10.04
CA ALA A 205 -8.16 17.29 -9.31
C ALA A 205 -6.90 18.19 -9.47
N PRO A 206 -6.26 18.63 -8.37
CA PRO A 206 -5.14 19.57 -8.37
C PRO A 206 -3.82 18.99 -8.90
N THR A 207 -3.67 17.66 -8.90
CA THR A 207 -2.48 16.97 -9.42
C THR A 207 -2.88 15.83 -10.35
N ASN A 208 -1.98 15.49 -11.26
CA ASN A 208 -2.17 14.37 -12.19
C ASN A 208 -2.21 13.01 -11.48
N GLU A 209 -1.41 12.82 -10.42
CA GLU A 209 -1.46 11.60 -9.59
C GLU A 209 -2.83 11.46 -8.91
N PHE A 210 -3.34 12.52 -8.24
CA PHE A 210 -4.65 12.42 -7.62
C PHE A 210 -5.79 12.26 -8.66
N ARG A 211 -5.64 12.85 -9.86
CA ARG A 211 -6.58 12.66 -10.98
C ARG A 211 -6.61 11.21 -11.47
N GLY A 212 -5.46 10.59 -11.69
CA GLY A 212 -5.38 9.21 -12.17
C GLY A 212 -6.02 8.23 -11.19
N TRP A 213 -5.73 8.35 -9.89
CA TRP A 213 -6.37 7.57 -8.83
C TRP A 213 -7.90 7.76 -8.77
N LEU A 214 -8.40 8.99 -8.92
CA LEU A 214 -9.84 9.28 -8.96
C LEU A 214 -10.53 8.72 -10.21
N GLU A 215 -9.90 8.85 -11.39
CA GLU A 215 -10.39 8.26 -12.64
C GLU A 215 -10.43 6.72 -12.55
N LEU A 216 -9.44 6.09 -11.93
CA LEU A 216 -9.36 4.63 -11.74
C LEU A 216 -10.45 4.11 -10.78
N ALA A 217 -10.67 4.82 -9.66
CA ALA A 217 -11.72 4.47 -8.70
C ALA A 217 -13.13 4.70 -9.28
N HIS A 218 -13.32 5.76 -10.08
CA HIS A 218 -14.57 6.00 -10.80
C HIS A 218 -14.88 4.85 -11.78
N LEU A 219 -13.90 4.49 -12.62
CA LEU A 219 -13.96 3.35 -13.55
C LEU A 219 -14.38 2.05 -12.86
N ASN A 220 -13.77 1.74 -11.70
CA ASN A 220 -14.05 0.54 -10.93
C ASN A 220 -15.47 0.46 -10.37
N LYS A 221 -16.16 1.60 -10.23
CA LYS A 221 -17.55 1.66 -9.75
C LYS A 221 -18.57 1.84 -10.89
N ASN A 222 -18.18 2.39 -12.04
CA ASN A 222 -19.08 2.65 -13.16
C ASN A 222 -19.46 1.40 -13.98
N HIS A 223 -18.51 0.50 -14.23
CA HIS A 223 -18.68 -0.59 -15.21
C HIS A 223 -18.91 -1.99 -14.60
N GLN A 224 -19.25 -2.08 -13.31
CA GLN A 224 -19.40 -3.36 -12.58
C GLN A 224 -20.43 -4.34 -13.19
N HIS A 225 -21.33 -3.86 -14.05
CA HIS A 225 -22.35 -4.64 -14.74
C HIS A 225 -21.92 -5.15 -16.13
N ASN A 226 -20.75 -4.76 -16.64
CA ASN A 226 -20.23 -5.20 -17.94
C ASN A 226 -18.69 -5.26 -17.91
N ILE A 227 -18.16 -6.48 -17.80
CA ILE A 227 -16.72 -6.74 -17.68
C ILE A 227 -15.92 -6.37 -18.94
N ASP A 228 -16.50 -6.54 -20.14
CA ASP A 228 -15.87 -6.14 -21.40
C ASP A 228 -15.65 -4.62 -21.45
N GLN A 229 -16.66 -3.84 -21.03
CA GLN A 229 -16.54 -2.38 -20.91
C GLN A 229 -15.56 -1.96 -19.82
N GLN A 230 -15.55 -2.64 -18.67
CA GLN A 230 -14.61 -2.33 -17.59
C GLN A 230 -13.16 -2.60 -18.03
N TYR A 231 -12.92 -3.67 -18.78
CA TYR A 231 -11.62 -4.01 -19.37
C TYR A 231 -11.18 -2.99 -20.43
N GLN A 232 -12.07 -2.61 -21.35
CA GLN A 232 -11.79 -1.56 -22.34
C GLN A 232 -11.45 -0.22 -21.68
N ALA A 233 -12.22 0.18 -20.66
CA ALA A 233 -11.95 1.39 -19.89
C ALA A 233 -10.60 1.32 -19.14
N LEU A 234 -10.24 0.15 -18.60
CA LEU A 234 -8.95 -0.05 -17.91
C LEU A 234 -7.77 0.10 -18.88
N ASN A 235 -7.87 -0.43 -20.08
CA ASN A 235 -6.83 -0.28 -21.10
C ASN A 235 -6.71 1.17 -21.61
N GLN A 236 -7.83 1.90 -21.72
CA GLN A 236 -7.82 3.34 -22.01
C GLN A 236 -7.15 4.14 -20.87
N TRP A 237 -7.45 3.81 -19.62
CA TRP A 237 -6.81 4.43 -18.45
C TRP A 237 -5.31 4.14 -18.41
N LEU A 238 -4.89 2.87 -18.58
CA LEU A 238 -3.48 2.46 -18.61
C LEU A 238 -2.69 3.18 -19.73
N THR A 239 -3.31 3.33 -20.91
CA THR A 239 -2.71 4.08 -22.03
C THR A 239 -2.50 5.56 -21.69
N ARG A 240 -3.50 6.20 -21.07
CA ARG A 240 -3.48 7.62 -20.66
C ARG A 240 -2.54 7.88 -19.47
N TRP A 241 -2.41 6.93 -18.56
CA TRP A 241 -1.75 7.06 -17.26
C TRP A 241 -0.50 6.17 -17.10
N HIS A 242 0.16 5.80 -18.20
CA HIS A 242 1.27 4.82 -18.22
C HIS A 242 2.44 5.07 -17.24
N ASN A 243 2.63 6.30 -16.74
CA ASN A 243 3.67 6.66 -15.76
C ASN A 243 3.19 6.66 -14.29
N HIS A 244 1.88 6.59 -14.05
CA HIS A 244 1.21 6.68 -12.75
C HIS A 244 1.57 5.51 -11.82
N ALA A 245 1.44 5.68 -10.50
CA ALA A 245 1.79 4.63 -9.53
C ALA A 245 0.99 3.33 -9.78
N SER A 246 -0.34 3.43 -9.79
CA SER A 246 -1.22 2.27 -10.04
C SER A 246 -1.23 1.73 -11.48
N ALA A 247 -0.55 2.38 -12.44
CA ALA A 247 -0.29 1.78 -13.75
C ALA A 247 0.86 0.75 -13.71
N LYS A 248 1.75 0.88 -12.72
CA LYS A 248 2.81 -0.10 -12.40
C LYS A 248 2.29 -1.14 -11.40
N ASN A 249 1.58 -0.67 -10.38
CA ASN A 249 1.01 -1.47 -9.30
C ASN A 249 -0.53 -1.49 -9.37
N LEU A 250 -1.12 -2.27 -10.27
CA LEU A 250 -2.58 -2.36 -10.37
C LEU A 250 -3.21 -2.92 -9.08
N PRO A 251 -4.29 -2.32 -8.55
CA PRO A 251 -5.07 -2.91 -7.47
C PRO A 251 -5.56 -4.32 -7.84
N LYS A 252 -5.58 -5.26 -6.89
CA LYS A 252 -5.67 -6.70 -7.19
C LYS A 252 -6.88 -7.10 -8.06
N ASN A 253 -8.02 -6.46 -7.87
CA ASN A 253 -9.22 -6.70 -8.69
C ASN A 253 -9.06 -6.21 -10.15
N LEU A 254 -8.26 -5.16 -10.37
CA LEU A 254 -7.92 -4.64 -11.70
C LEU A 254 -6.74 -5.39 -12.33
N GLU A 255 -5.82 -5.95 -11.54
CA GLU A 255 -4.78 -6.88 -12.02
C GLU A 255 -5.36 -8.21 -12.54
N LEU A 256 -6.47 -8.67 -11.96
CA LEU A 256 -7.24 -9.78 -12.50
C LEU A 256 -7.99 -9.38 -13.77
N LEU A 257 -8.62 -8.19 -13.78
CA LEU A 257 -9.31 -7.66 -14.95
C LEU A 257 -8.37 -7.42 -16.14
N SER A 258 -7.13 -6.96 -15.94
CA SER A 258 -6.18 -6.75 -17.05
C SER A 258 -5.78 -8.05 -17.76
N LYS A 259 -6.03 -9.21 -17.14
CA LYS A 259 -5.81 -10.55 -17.69
C LYS A 259 -7.10 -11.20 -18.22
N TYR A 260 -8.21 -10.47 -18.24
CA TYR A 260 -9.54 -11.00 -18.59
C TYR A 260 -9.58 -11.67 -19.96
N THR A 261 -8.93 -11.12 -20.99
CA THR A 261 -8.87 -11.71 -22.34
C THR A 261 -8.13 -13.05 -22.38
N ASP A 262 -7.15 -13.24 -21.49
CA ASP A 262 -6.34 -14.45 -21.42
C ASP A 262 -7.05 -15.55 -20.62
N LEU A 263 -8.02 -15.15 -19.79
CA LEU A 263 -8.88 -16.00 -18.95
C LEU A 263 -10.26 -16.25 -19.58
N ARG A 264 -10.56 -15.70 -20.76
CA ARG A 264 -11.86 -15.82 -21.45
C ARG A 264 -11.85 -17.09 -22.33
N PRO A 265 -12.58 -18.16 -21.96
CA PRO A 265 -12.53 -19.41 -22.70
C PRO A 265 -13.19 -19.25 -24.07
N LYS A 266 -12.53 -19.72 -25.13
CA LYS A 266 -13.00 -19.71 -26.52
C LYS A 266 -13.71 -20.99 -26.91
N LYS A 267 -13.58 -22.04 -26.11
CA LYS A 267 -14.27 -23.34 -26.24
C LYS A 267 -14.84 -23.77 -24.89
N ILE A 268 -16.15 -23.96 -24.83
CA ILE A 268 -16.89 -24.35 -23.62
C ILE A 268 -17.54 -25.72 -23.84
N ALA A 269 -17.32 -26.64 -22.91
CA ALA A 269 -17.92 -27.98 -22.90
C ALA A 269 -19.09 -28.05 -21.91
N LEU A 270 -20.31 -28.27 -22.39
CA LEU A 270 -21.50 -28.44 -21.54
C LEU A 270 -21.73 -29.93 -21.24
N PHE A 271 -21.54 -30.33 -19.98
CA PHE A 271 -21.75 -31.70 -19.51
C PHE A 271 -23.16 -31.81 -18.92
N LEU A 272 -24.14 -32.22 -19.73
CA LEU A 272 -25.56 -32.17 -19.40
C LEU A 272 -26.28 -33.50 -19.67
N PRO A 273 -27.08 -34.05 -18.73
CA PRO A 273 -27.83 -35.29 -18.96
C PRO A 273 -29.09 -35.01 -19.78
N LEU A 274 -29.07 -35.31 -21.08
CA LEU A 274 -30.21 -35.08 -21.98
C LEU A 274 -31.37 -36.08 -21.81
N LYS A 275 -31.18 -37.12 -20.98
CA LYS A 275 -32.14 -38.22 -20.75
C LYS A 275 -32.34 -38.46 -19.23
N GLY A 276 -33.27 -39.35 -18.88
CA GLY A 276 -33.53 -39.71 -17.49
C GLY A 276 -34.16 -38.60 -16.64
N LYS A 277 -33.93 -38.63 -15.33
CA LYS A 277 -34.65 -37.77 -14.34
C LYS A 277 -34.27 -36.29 -14.39
N LEU A 278 -33.10 -35.94 -14.94
CA LEU A 278 -32.55 -34.59 -14.97
C LEU A 278 -32.57 -33.93 -16.36
N SER A 279 -33.18 -34.57 -17.37
CA SER A 279 -33.29 -34.01 -18.72
C SER A 279 -34.01 -32.66 -18.78
N ARG A 280 -35.12 -32.50 -18.04
CA ARG A 280 -35.86 -31.23 -17.99
C ARG A 280 -35.01 -30.05 -17.45
N PRO A 281 -34.36 -30.13 -16.27
CA PRO A 281 -33.47 -29.06 -15.83
C PRO A 281 -32.21 -28.92 -16.69
N ALA A 282 -31.68 -30.02 -17.26
CA ALA A 282 -30.53 -29.96 -18.17
C ALA A 282 -30.85 -29.17 -19.46
N LEU A 283 -32.00 -29.41 -20.08
CA LEU A 283 -32.50 -28.63 -21.23
C LEU A 283 -32.71 -27.16 -20.85
N ALA A 284 -33.30 -26.86 -19.70
CA ALA A 284 -33.48 -25.47 -19.25
C ALA A 284 -32.14 -24.73 -19.03
N ILE A 285 -31.09 -25.43 -18.57
CA ILE A 285 -29.72 -24.89 -18.46
C ILE A 285 -29.13 -24.66 -19.87
N GLN A 286 -29.28 -25.63 -20.77
CA GLN A 286 -28.84 -25.52 -22.17
C GLN A 286 -29.50 -24.31 -22.86
N ASP A 287 -30.83 -24.20 -22.78
CA ASP A 287 -31.60 -23.12 -23.40
C ASP A 287 -31.16 -21.74 -22.86
N GLY A 288 -30.93 -21.63 -21.55
CA GLY A 288 -30.43 -20.40 -20.94
C GLY A 288 -29.02 -20.00 -21.41
N ILE A 289 -28.09 -20.97 -21.50
CA ILE A 289 -26.73 -20.74 -21.99
C ILE A 289 -26.73 -20.38 -23.48
N LEU A 290 -27.52 -21.08 -24.30
CA LEU A 290 -27.64 -20.80 -25.73
C LEU A 290 -28.31 -19.44 -25.98
N ALA A 291 -29.35 -19.08 -25.23
CA ALA A 291 -29.96 -17.75 -25.33
C ALA A 291 -28.97 -16.63 -24.98
N ALA A 292 -28.14 -16.80 -23.94
CA ALA A 292 -27.07 -15.85 -23.61
C ALA A 292 -26.02 -15.76 -24.74
N HIS A 293 -25.59 -16.89 -25.29
CA HIS A 293 -24.66 -16.96 -26.44
C HIS A 293 -25.23 -16.26 -27.69
N TYR A 294 -26.51 -16.46 -28.03
CA TYR A 294 -27.18 -15.79 -29.15
C TYR A 294 -27.42 -14.29 -28.94
N ASN A 295 -27.47 -13.81 -27.70
CA ASN A 295 -27.50 -12.38 -27.40
C ASN A 295 -26.10 -11.74 -27.56
N VAL A 296 -25.04 -12.43 -27.17
CA VAL A 296 -23.65 -11.98 -27.37
C VAL A 296 -23.27 -11.95 -28.85
N LEU A 297 -23.76 -12.92 -29.65
CA LEU A 297 -23.60 -12.94 -31.12
C LEU A 297 -24.13 -11.70 -31.85
N GLN A 298 -25.01 -10.92 -31.23
CA GLN A 298 -25.55 -9.67 -31.81
C GLN A 298 -24.68 -8.44 -31.47
N THR A 299 -23.75 -8.55 -30.53
CA THR A 299 -23.05 -7.39 -29.92
C THR A 299 -21.53 -7.54 -29.84
N SER A 300 -20.98 -8.74 -30.00
CA SER A 300 -19.54 -9.04 -29.98
C SER A 300 -19.14 -9.90 -31.19
N THR A 301 -17.90 -9.76 -31.64
CA THR A 301 -17.25 -10.65 -32.63
C THR A 301 -16.39 -11.75 -31.99
N ASP A 302 -16.13 -11.65 -30.68
CA ASP A 302 -15.45 -12.68 -29.88
C ASP A 302 -16.51 -13.44 -29.08
N ILE A 303 -16.86 -14.65 -29.53
CA ILE A 303 -17.89 -15.54 -28.96
C ILE A 303 -17.29 -16.94 -28.77
N PRO A 304 -17.47 -17.59 -27.60
CA PRO A 304 -17.02 -18.96 -27.40
C PRO A 304 -17.79 -19.96 -28.27
N GLN A 305 -17.08 -20.91 -28.87
CA GLN A 305 -17.66 -22.16 -29.36
C GLN A 305 -18.22 -22.96 -28.17
N ILE A 306 -19.43 -23.49 -28.30
CA ILE A 306 -20.07 -24.32 -27.27
C ILE A 306 -20.29 -25.74 -27.83
N THR A 307 -19.72 -26.73 -27.16
CA THR A 307 -19.90 -28.17 -27.49
C THR A 307 -20.69 -28.85 -26.38
N LEU A 308 -21.69 -29.67 -26.75
CA LEU A 308 -22.58 -30.37 -25.82
C LEU A 308 -22.20 -31.85 -25.70
N TYR A 309 -22.13 -32.36 -24.47
CA TYR A 309 -21.86 -33.76 -24.16
C TYR A 309 -22.98 -34.33 -23.29
N ASP A 310 -23.67 -35.37 -23.79
CA ASP A 310 -24.77 -36.03 -23.08
C ASP A 310 -24.24 -36.96 -21.97
N THR A 311 -24.33 -36.54 -20.70
CA THR A 311 -23.83 -37.36 -19.58
C THR A 311 -24.71 -38.57 -19.24
N SER A 312 -25.90 -38.69 -19.84
CA SER A 312 -26.92 -39.66 -19.42
C SER A 312 -26.54 -41.14 -19.59
N GLN A 313 -25.46 -41.41 -20.33
CA GLN A 313 -24.92 -42.76 -20.58
C GLN A 313 -23.41 -42.84 -20.28
N THR A 314 -22.82 -41.79 -19.68
CA THR A 314 -21.40 -41.73 -19.36
C THR A 314 -21.08 -42.53 -18.11
N VAL A 315 -20.47 -43.71 -18.28
CA VAL A 315 -20.00 -44.53 -17.16
C VAL A 315 -18.67 -44.02 -16.59
N ASP A 316 -17.79 -43.49 -17.45
CA ASP A 316 -16.50 -42.91 -17.05
C ASP A 316 -16.44 -41.40 -17.36
N MET A 317 -16.56 -40.60 -16.29
CA MET A 317 -16.41 -39.14 -16.37
C MET A 317 -14.97 -38.68 -16.57
N HIS A 318 -13.96 -39.48 -16.23
CA HIS A 318 -12.57 -39.15 -16.52
C HIS A 318 -12.31 -39.25 -18.03
N HIS A 319 -12.79 -40.31 -18.70
CA HIS A 319 -12.73 -40.38 -20.16
C HIS A 319 -13.44 -39.20 -20.83
N LEU A 320 -14.64 -38.82 -20.37
CA LEU A 320 -15.36 -37.67 -20.95
C LEU A 320 -14.63 -36.34 -20.72
N TYR A 321 -14.05 -36.14 -19.53
CA TYR A 321 -13.19 -34.99 -19.23
C TYR A 321 -11.98 -34.94 -20.18
N GLN A 322 -11.25 -36.05 -20.33
CA GLN A 322 -10.07 -36.13 -21.20
C GLN A 322 -10.43 -35.91 -22.68
N GLN A 323 -11.59 -36.40 -23.13
CA GLN A 323 -12.10 -36.12 -24.47
C GLN A 323 -12.34 -34.61 -24.67
N ALA A 324 -13.02 -33.94 -23.74
CA ALA A 324 -13.27 -32.51 -23.84
C ALA A 324 -11.96 -31.69 -23.87
N VAL A 325 -10.98 -32.04 -23.05
CA VAL A 325 -9.63 -31.43 -23.08
C VAL A 325 -8.93 -31.68 -24.43
N ALA A 326 -8.98 -32.90 -24.97
CA ALA A 326 -8.37 -33.25 -26.25
C ALA A 326 -9.04 -32.57 -27.46
N GLU A 327 -10.35 -32.31 -27.39
CA GLU A 327 -11.10 -31.48 -28.36
C GLU A 327 -10.84 -29.96 -28.17
N GLY A 328 -10.08 -29.60 -27.13
CA GLY A 328 -9.60 -28.26 -26.83
C GLY A 328 -10.56 -27.40 -26.02
N ALA A 329 -11.43 -27.99 -25.19
CA ALA A 329 -12.23 -27.21 -24.24
C ALA A 329 -11.32 -26.43 -23.29
N GLU A 330 -11.68 -25.17 -23.02
CA GLU A 330 -10.95 -24.25 -22.13
C GLU A 330 -11.74 -24.02 -20.82
N LEU A 331 -13.01 -24.41 -20.79
CA LEU A 331 -13.90 -24.45 -19.64
C LEU A 331 -14.90 -25.61 -19.81
N ILE A 332 -15.16 -26.37 -18.75
CA ILE A 332 -16.34 -27.27 -18.65
C ILE A 332 -17.42 -26.57 -17.80
N ILE A 333 -18.70 -26.85 -18.09
CA ILE A 333 -19.83 -26.47 -17.24
C ILE A 333 -20.67 -27.71 -16.97
N GLY A 334 -20.81 -28.07 -15.69
CA GLY A 334 -21.46 -29.30 -15.21
C GLY A 334 -20.45 -30.27 -14.59
N PRO A 335 -20.80 -31.56 -14.38
CA PRO A 335 -22.06 -32.23 -14.70
C PRO A 335 -23.18 -31.96 -13.69
N LEU A 336 -24.43 -32.16 -14.10
CA LEU A 336 -25.61 -31.94 -13.24
C LEU A 336 -25.91 -33.11 -12.27
N GLU A 337 -25.39 -34.31 -12.55
CA GLU A 337 -25.65 -35.50 -11.75
C GLU A 337 -24.66 -35.65 -10.58
N LYS A 338 -25.17 -35.80 -9.35
CA LYS A 338 -24.34 -35.98 -8.14
C LYS A 338 -23.30 -37.10 -8.25
N GLN A 339 -23.63 -38.20 -8.95
CA GLN A 339 -22.70 -39.29 -9.19
C GLN A 339 -21.51 -38.85 -10.06
N HIS A 340 -21.76 -38.04 -11.09
CA HIS A 340 -20.73 -37.55 -12.02
C HIS A 340 -19.89 -36.43 -11.39
N VAL A 341 -20.49 -35.55 -10.59
CA VAL A 341 -19.76 -34.57 -9.76
C VAL A 341 -18.80 -35.29 -8.81
N ASN A 342 -19.27 -36.32 -8.11
CA ASN A 342 -18.45 -37.14 -7.22
C ASN A 342 -17.33 -37.95 -7.92
N SER A 343 -17.39 -38.09 -9.25
CA SER A 343 -16.30 -38.67 -10.05
C SER A 343 -15.29 -37.62 -10.48
N ILE A 344 -15.73 -36.43 -10.89
CA ILE A 344 -14.82 -35.32 -11.22
C ILE A 344 -14.04 -34.82 -9.99
N LEU A 345 -14.67 -34.75 -8.81
CA LEU A 345 -14.00 -34.37 -7.56
C LEU A 345 -12.94 -35.37 -7.07
N LYS A 346 -12.75 -36.51 -7.77
CA LYS A 346 -11.69 -37.50 -7.52
C LYS A 346 -10.55 -37.43 -8.54
N LEU A 347 -10.61 -36.55 -9.53
CA LEU A 347 -9.50 -36.34 -10.46
C LEU A 347 -8.31 -35.75 -9.69
N PRO A 348 -7.09 -36.31 -9.80
CA PRO A 348 -5.95 -35.91 -8.98
C PRO A 348 -5.47 -34.48 -9.29
N LYS A 349 -5.79 -33.97 -10.48
CA LYS A 349 -5.63 -32.58 -10.92
C LYS A 349 -6.52 -32.35 -12.14
N THR A 350 -7.08 -31.16 -12.30
CA THR A 350 -7.65 -30.69 -13.57
C THR A 350 -6.69 -29.73 -14.28
N GLU A 351 -6.73 -29.74 -15.60
CA GLU A 351 -5.92 -28.86 -16.47
C GLU A 351 -6.70 -27.59 -16.85
N ILE A 352 -8.03 -27.71 -16.91
CA ILE A 352 -8.98 -26.62 -17.17
C ILE A 352 -9.98 -26.47 -16.01
N PRO A 353 -10.66 -25.32 -15.87
CA PRO A 353 -11.76 -25.13 -14.92
C PRO A 353 -13.01 -25.96 -15.27
N ILE A 354 -13.79 -26.28 -14.22
CA ILE A 354 -15.04 -27.05 -14.22
C ILE A 354 -16.00 -26.43 -13.20
#